data_AF-A0A090Y4Z9-F1
#
_entry.id   AF-A0A090Y4Z9-F1
#
_cell.length_a   1.000
_cell.length_b   1.000
_cell.length_c   1.000
_cell.angle_alpha   90.00
_cell.angle_beta   90.00
_cell.angle_gamma   90.00
#
_symmetry.space_group_name_H-M   'P 1'
#
loop_
_entity.id
_entity.type
_entity.pdbx_description
1 polymer ?
#
loop_
_entity_poly.entity_id
_entity_poly.type
_entity_poly.pdbx_seq_one_letter_code
_entity_poly.pdbx_strand_id
1 'polypeptide(L)'
;MLTSILSYSNRGKWGKADYPGNCSGHVIYELLEHYKPKQFVEVFAGGGTGKDVAIELGFWNSVHLDLNPLWGGWNALKDEVPINSDFILVIPRTTISFCIPAQFGAKNQKMIFLAHTAIKISSISWIL
;
A
#
# COMPACT_ATOMS: atom_id res chain seq x y z
N MET A 1 -11.96 18.24 15.20
CA MET A 1 -12.84 17.53 14.25
C MET A 1 -11.96 16.72 13.31
N LEU A 2 -12.06 15.39 13.32
CA LEU A 2 -11.45 14.54 12.30
C LEU A 2 -12.36 14.57 11.08
N THR A 3 -12.11 15.48 10.14
CA THR A 3 -12.79 15.45 8.84
C THR A 3 -12.18 14.30 8.04
N SER A 4 -12.84 13.14 8.09
CA SER A 4 -12.68 12.10 7.09
C SER A 4 -13.06 12.70 5.73
N ILE A 5 -12.08 13.11 4.93
CA ILE A 5 -12.29 13.72 3.60
C ILE A 5 -12.83 12.68 2.59
N LEU A 6 -12.65 11.39 2.86
CA LEU A 6 -13.09 10.29 1.98
C LEU A 6 -14.19 9.47 2.67
N SER A 7 -15.41 9.54 2.13
CA SER A 7 -16.54 8.71 2.53
C SER A 7 -17.10 8.02 1.30
N TYR A 8 -17.09 6.68 1.29
CA TYR A 8 -17.62 5.87 0.21
C TYR A 8 -18.85 5.12 0.69
N SER A 9 -19.87 5.01 -0.16
CA SER A 9 -21.11 4.29 0.17
C SER A 9 -20.90 2.79 0.37
N ASN A 10 -19.83 2.23 -0.21
CA ASN A 10 -19.41 0.85 -0.08
C ASN A 10 -17.88 0.73 -0.24
N ARG A 11 -17.34 -0.47 -0.03
CA ARG A 11 -15.89 -0.73 -0.09
C ARG A 11 -15.32 -0.99 -1.50
N GLY A 12 -16.20 -1.12 -2.50
CA GLY A 12 -15.87 -1.57 -3.84
C GLY A 12 -15.81 -3.11 -4.00
N LYS A 13 -15.55 -3.55 -5.22
CA LYS A 13 -15.53 -4.96 -5.65
C LYS A 13 -14.20 -5.68 -5.42
N TRP A 14 -13.16 -4.96 -5.01
CA TRP A 14 -11.77 -5.45 -4.95
C TRP A 14 -11.44 -6.19 -3.66
N GLY A 15 -10.64 -7.24 -3.77
CA GLY A 15 -10.12 -8.03 -2.68
C GLY A 15 -11.20 -8.74 -1.84
N LYS A 16 -10.73 -9.53 -0.89
CA LYS A 16 -11.58 -10.25 0.07
C LYS A 16 -12.11 -9.32 1.16
N ALA A 17 -13.42 -9.08 1.16
CA ALA A 17 -14.10 -8.20 2.11
C ALA A 17 -14.09 -8.72 3.56
N ASP A 18 -14.00 -10.04 3.72
CA ASP A 18 -13.91 -10.75 5.00
C ASP A 18 -12.48 -10.77 5.57
N TYR A 19 -11.46 -10.33 4.81
CA TYR A 19 -10.11 -10.21 5.33
C TYR A 19 -10.04 -9.07 6.35
N PRO A 20 -9.71 -9.33 7.64
CA PRO A 20 -9.71 -8.27 8.63
C PRO A 20 -8.61 -7.26 8.35
N GLY A 21 -8.92 -5.98 8.57
CA GLY A 21 -7.94 -4.92 8.37
C GLY A 21 -7.82 -4.41 6.94
N ASN A 22 -8.75 -4.76 6.05
CA ASN A 22 -8.70 -4.37 4.65
C ASN A 22 -9.17 -2.91 4.46
N CYS A 23 -8.50 -2.15 3.59
CA CYS A 23 -8.93 -0.80 3.20
C CYS A 23 -10.00 -0.87 2.09
N SER A 24 -10.80 0.19 1.93
CA SER A 24 -11.67 0.33 0.76
C SER A 24 -10.83 0.42 -0.51
N GLY A 25 -11.17 -0.36 -1.54
CA GLY A 25 -10.42 -0.32 -2.80
C GLY A 25 -10.51 1.03 -3.50
N HIS A 26 -11.56 1.82 -3.22
CA HIS A 26 -11.68 3.19 -3.73
C HIS A 26 -10.51 4.09 -3.29
N VAL A 27 -10.01 3.93 -2.05
CA VAL A 27 -8.86 4.71 -1.57
C VAL A 27 -7.62 4.39 -2.38
N ILE A 28 -7.36 3.11 -2.65
CA ILE A 28 -6.21 2.67 -3.44
C ILE A 28 -6.35 3.15 -4.88
N TYR A 29 -7.57 3.03 -5.44
CA TYR A 29 -7.89 3.45 -6.79
C TYR A 29 -7.58 4.94 -7.00
N GLU A 30 -8.10 5.81 -6.13
CA GLU A 30 -7.86 7.26 -6.23
C GLU A 30 -6.38 7.62 -6.07
N LEU A 31 -5.66 6.93 -5.17
CA LEU A 31 -4.22 7.16 -5.01
C LEU A 31 -3.43 6.79 -6.27
N LEU A 32 -3.71 5.64 -6.88
CA LEU A 32 -3.03 5.20 -8.10
C LEU A 32 -3.40 6.08 -9.31
N GLU A 33 -4.66 6.46 -9.44
CA GLU A 33 -5.11 7.40 -10.48
C GLU A 33 -4.52 8.81 -10.31
N HIS A 34 -4.32 9.26 -9.08
CA HIS A 34 -3.73 10.57 -8.79
C HIS A 34 -2.22 10.60 -9.06
N TYR A 35 -1.47 9.61 -8.56
CA TYR A 35 -0.01 9.60 -8.65
C TYR A 35 0.54 8.96 -9.93
N LYS A 36 -0.22 8.05 -10.56
CA LYS A 36 0.16 7.32 -11.79
C LYS A 36 1.61 6.80 -11.76
N PRO A 37 1.98 6.00 -10.74
CA PRO A 37 3.36 5.57 -10.57
C PRO A 37 3.82 4.64 -11.69
N LYS A 38 5.11 4.65 -12.04
CA LYS A 38 5.65 3.68 -13.01
C LYS A 38 5.76 2.28 -12.42
N GLN A 39 5.99 2.20 -11.11
CA GLN A 39 6.19 0.96 -10.40
C GLN A 39 5.56 1.02 -9.00
N PHE A 40 4.43 0.33 -8.87
CA PHE A 40 3.68 0.22 -7.62
C PHE A 40 4.15 -0.99 -6.80
N VAL A 41 4.42 -0.77 -5.50
CA VAL A 41 4.60 -1.82 -4.50
C VAL A 41 3.57 -1.65 -3.38
N GLU A 42 2.87 -2.72 -3.04
CA GLU A 42 2.02 -2.82 -1.86
C GLU A 42 2.71 -3.67 -0.80
N VAL A 43 2.74 -3.17 0.44
CA VAL A 43 3.18 -3.91 1.62
C VAL A 43 1.97 -4.21 2.49
N PHE A 44 1.83 -5.48 2.87
CA PHE A 44 0.67 -6.10 3.52
C PHE A 44 -0.52 -6.29 2.59
N ALA A 45 -0.30 -7.05 1.51
CA ALA A 45 -1.30 -7.35 0.48
C ALA A 45 -2.61 -7.95 1.04
N GLY A 46 -2.53 -8.69 2.15
CA GLY A 46 -3.69 -9.18 2.88
C GLY A 46 -4.73 -9.89 2.01
N GLY A 47 -5.92 -9.28 1.89
CA GLY A 47 -7.04 -9.81 1.11
C GLY A 47 -6.95 -9.59 -0.40
N GLY A 48 -5.89 -8.94 -0.90
CA GLY A 48 -5.63 -8.73 -2.33
C GLY A 48 -6.25 -7.49 -2.95
N THR A 49 -6.75 -6.55 -2.14
CA THR A 49 -7.42 -5.34 -2.63
C THR A 49 -6.52 -4.51 -3.53
N GLY A 50 -5.27 -4.24 -3.12
CA GLY A 50 -4.36 -3.44 -3.93
C GLY A 50 -3.97 -4.12 -5.24
N LYS A 51 -3.84 -5.45 -5.26
CA LYS A 51 -3.65 -6.23 -6.49
C LYS A 51 -4.81 -6.09 -7.47
N ASP A 52 -6.03 -6.27 -7.01
CA ASP A 52 -7.19 -6.21 -7.90
C ASP A 52 -7.37 -4.79 -8.49
N VAL A 53 -7.11 -3.76 -7.68
CA VAL A 53 -7.12 -2.35 -8.15
C VAL A 53 -5.99 -2.09 -9.15
N ALA A 54 -4.78 -2.58 -8.88
CA ALA A 54 -3.62 -2.40 -9.76
C ALA A 54 -3.86 -3.04 -11.13
N ILE A 55 -4.42 -4.25 -11.16
CA ILE A 55 -4.82 -4.95 -12.39
C ILE A 55 -5.87 -4.13 -13.17
N GLU A 56 -6.90 -3.64 -12.49
CA GLU A 56 -7.96 -2.84 -13.14
C GLU A 56 -7.44 -1.56 -13.78
N LEU A 57 -6.46 -0.91 -13.17
CA LEU A 57 -5.82 0.30 -13.69
C LEU A 57 -4.65 0.03 -14.65
N GLY A 58 -4.31 -1.23 -14.93
CA GLY A 58 -3.27 -1.61 -15.88
C GLY A 58 -1.84 -1.58 -15.34
N PHE A 59 -1.63 -1.57 -14.02
CA PHE A 59 -0.32 -1.70 -13.38
C PHE A 59 0.09 -3.19 -13.28
N TRP A 60 0.27 -3.86 -14.41
CA TRP A 60 0.55 -5.31 -14.48
C TRP A 60 1.87 -5.74 -13.85
N ASN A 61 2.80 -4.80 -13.68
CA ASN A 61 4.10 -5.00 -13.05
C ASN A 61 4.08 -4.72 -11.53
N SER A 62 2.92 -4.47 -10.92
CA SER A 62 2.85 -4.19 -9.47
C SER A 62 3.28 -5.40 -8.64
N VAL A 63 3.89 -5.13 -7.50
CA VAL A 63 4.34 -6.17 -6.55
C VAL A 63 3.57 -6.03 -5.23
N HIS A 64 3.09 -7.14 -4.70
CA HIS A 64 2.24 -7.20 -3.51
C HIS A 64 2.88 -8.13 -2.50
N LEU A 65 3.40 -7.56 -1.41
CA LEU A 65 4.21 -8.25 -0.41
C LEU A 65 3.40 -8.52 0.85
N ASP A 66 3.49 -9.73 1.39
CA ASP A 66 2.92 -10.09 2.69
C ASP A 66 3.67 -11.30 3.26
N LEU A 67 3.65 -11.44 4.59
CA LEU A 67 4.19 -12.62 5.27
C LEU A 67 3.37 -13.88 4.92
N ASN A 68 2.12 -13.71 4.52
CA ASN A 68 1.29 -14.79 4.01
C ASN A 68 1.94 -15.42 2.74
N PRO A 69 2.18 -16.76 2.73
CA PRO A 69 2.78 -17.45 1.59
C PRO A 69 2.03 -17.28 0.25
N LEU A 70 0.72 -16.97 0.28
CA LEU A 70 -0.06 -16.63 -0.91
C LEU A 70 0.54 -15.44 -1.69
N TRP A 71 1.26 -14.56 -0.99
CA TRP A 71 1.90 -13.36 -1.51
C TRP A 71 3.44 -13.45 -1.49
N GLY A 72 3.98 -14.67 -1.48
CA GLY A 72 5.42 -14.91 -1.52
C GLY A 72 6.10 -15.03 -0.15
N GLY A 73 5.38 -14.83 0.96
CA GLY A 73 5.93 -15.06 2.30
C GLY A 73 6.99 -14.04 2.75
N TRP A 74 6.95 -12.84 2.19
CA TRP A 74 7.92 -11.78 2.41
C TRP A 74 7.85 -11.20 3.83
N ASN A 75 8.97 -11.24 4.54
CA ASN A 75 9.09 -10.76 5.90
C ASN A 75 9.58 -9.31 5.94
N ALA A 76 8.66 -8.39 6.24
CA ALA A 76 8.92 -6.96 6.34
C ALA A 76 9.96 -6.53 7.38
N LEU A 77 10.49 -7.43 8.20
CA LEU A 77 11.57 -7.13 9.16
C LEU A 77 12.93 -7.69 8.74
N LYS A 78 12.97 -8.58 7.75
CA LYS A 78 14.16 -9.36 7.40
C LYS A 78 14.51 -9.31 5.92
N ASP A 79 13.49 -9.28 5.06
CA ASP A 79 13.67 -9.47 3.64
C ASP A 79 13.79 -8.12 2.95
N GLU A 80 14.63 -8.06 1.92
CA GLU A 80 14.76 -6.87 1.08
C GLU A 80 13.57 -6.75 0.14
N VAL A 81 13.22 -5.51 -0.20
CA VAL A 81 12.18 -5.23 -1.19
C VAL A 81 12.71 -5.70 -2.55
N PRO A 82 12.01 -6.59 -3.26
CA PRO A 82 12.58 -7.27 -4.43
C PRO A 82 12.74 -6.35 -5.65
N ILE A 83 12.13 -5.17 -5.64
CA ILE A 83 12.14 -4.24 -6.77
C ILE A 83 12.27 -2.78 -6.31
N ASN A 84 12.91 -1.96 -7.14
CA ASN A 84 12.86 -0.51 -6.99
C ASN A 84 11.47 -0.01 -7.41
N SER A 85 10.87 0.85 -6.59
CA SER A 85 9.53 1.40 -6.82
C SER A 85 9.49 2.90 -6.58
N ASP A 86 8.69 3.63 -7.36
CA ASP A 86 8.45 5.06 -7.15
C ASP A 86 7.22 5.33 -6.27
N PHE A 87 6.36 4.34 -6.05
CA PHE A 87 5.22 4.45 -5.14
C PHE A 87 5.02 3.19 -4.30
N ILE A 88 5.01 3.38 -2.98
CA ILE A 88 4.76 2.33 -2.01
C ILE A 88 3.54 2.64 -1.17
N LEU A 89 2.60 1.70 -1.16
CA LEU A 89 1.46 1.72 -0.27
C LEU A 89 1.68 0.70 0.84
N VAL A 90 1.58 1.15 2.09
CA VAL A 90 1.71 0.30 3.27
C VAL A 90 0.38 0.29 4.01
N ILE A 91 -0.24 -0.88 4.15
CA ILE A 91 -1.55 -1.04 4.82
C ILE A 91 -1.38 -1.94 6.06
N PRO A 92 -0.77 -1.44 7.15
CA PRO A 92 -0.50 -2.27 8.31
C PRO A 92 -1.78 -2.59 9.08
N ARG A 93 -1.87 -3.82 9.60
CA ARG A 93 -2.84 -4.17 10.63
C ARG A 93 -2.40 -3.53 11.96
N THR A 94 -2.97 -2.36 12.26
CA THR A 94 -3.05 -1.61 13.55
C THR A 94 -1.82 -1.47 14.47
N THR A 95 -0.65 -2.06 14.24
CA THR A 95 0.47 -1.96 15.22
C THR A 95 1.89 -1.98 14.64
N ILE A 96 2.13 -2.38 13.38
CA ILE A 96 3.50 -2.50 12.81
C ILE A 96 4.00 -1.21 12.12
N SER A 97 3.39 -0.04 12.38
CA SER A 97 3.61 1.19 11.59
C SER A 97 5.01 1.82 11.68
N PHE A 98 5.91 1.35 12.55
CA PHE A 98 7.14 2.08 12.88
C PHE A 98 8.46 1.52 12.31
N CYS A 99 8.56 0.26 11.89
CA CYS A 99 9.85 -0.33 11.46
C CYS A 99 10.08 -0.42 9.94
N ILE A 100 9.04 -0.16 9.14
CA ILE A 100 9.06 -0.29 7.69
C ILE A 100 9.92 0.80 7.01
N PRO A 101 9.92 2.09 7.42
CA PRO A 101 10.60 3.15 6.68
C PRO A 101 12.10 2.94 6.45
N ALA A 102 12.80 2.19 7.31
CA ALA A 102 14.25 1.99 7.23
C ALA A 102 14.71 1.15 6.03
N GLN A 103 13.82 0.34 5.43
CA GLN A 103 14.15 -0.52 4.28
C GLN A 103 13.94 0.16 2.92
N PHE A 104 13.35 1.36 2.90
CA PHE A 104 13.00 2.06 1.67
C PHE A 104 13.80 3.36 1.59
N GLY A 105 14.74 3.42 0.66
CA GLY A 105 15.74 4.48 0.59
C GLY A 105 16.01 5.02 -0.81
N ALA A 106 15.13 4.76 -1.79
CA ALA A 106 15.36 5.26 -3.15
C ALA A 106 15.02 6.77 -3.24
N LYS A 107 15.88 7.53 -3.92
CA LYS A 107 15.59 8.92 -4.30
C LYS A 107 14.30 8.95 -5.14
N ASN A 108 13.40 9.90 -4.87
CA ASN A 108 12.09 10.10 -5.53
C ASN A 108 11.00 9.06 -5.21
N GLN A 109 11.14 8.28 -4.15
CA GLN A 109 10.13 7.32 -3.70
C GLN A 109 9.03 8.01 -2.88
N LYS A 110 7.75 7.84 -3.27
CA LYS A 110 6.60 8.24 -2.46
C LYS A 110 6.12 7.06 -1.63
N MET A 111 5.96 7.27 -0.33
CA MET A 111 5.45 6.24 0.58
C MET A 111 4.22 6.73 1.32
N ILE A 112 3.13 5.98 1.23
CA ILE A 112 1.86 6.30 1.88
C ILE A 112 1.53 5.19 2.86
N PHE A 113 1.29 5.58 4.11
CA PHE A 113 0.82 4.69 5.17
C PHE A 113 -0.68 4.88 5.36
N LEU A 114 -1.45 3.81 5.11
CA LEU A 114 -2.88 3.76 5.38
C LEU A 114 -3.13 2.95 6.66
N ALA A 115 -3.36 3.64 7.78
CA ALA A 115 -3.83 3.02 9.01
C ALA A 115 -5.33 3.26 9.18
N HIS A 116 -6.03 2.36 9.89
CA HIS A 116 -7.50 2.36 10.09
C HIS A 116 -8.09 3.67 10.65
N THR A 117 -7.26 4.60 11.12
CA THR A 117 -7.68 5.87 11.73
C THR A 117 -7.00 7.10 11.14
N ALA A 118 -6.06 6.95 10.19
CA ALA A 118 -5.40 8.08 9.55
C ALA A 118 -4.64 7.66 8.27
N ILE A 119 -4.80 8.45 7.21
CA ILE A 119 -3.87 8.44 6.06
C ILE A 119 -2.68 9.32 6.46
N LYS A 120 -1.49 8.73 6.59
CA LYS A 120 -0.25 9.49 6.75
C LYS A 120 0.54 9.40 5.45
N ILE A 121 0.54 10.50 4.70
CA ILE A 121 1.39 10.66 3.52
C ILE A 121 2.76 11.12 4.02
N SER A 122 3.79 10.32 3.81
CA SER A 122 5.18 10.70 4.09
C SER A 122 5.96 10.73 2.79
N SER A 123 6.32 11.92 2.30
CA SER A 123 7.37 12.01 1.30
C SER A 123 8.71 11.86 2.02
N ILE A 124 9.38 10.72 1.85
CA ILE A 124 10.76 10.57 2.28
C ILE A 124 11.63 11.18 1.17
N SER A 125 12.06 12.43 1.38
CA SER A 125 13.08 13.06 0.55
C SER A 125 14.37 13.09 1.35
N TRP A 126 15.30 12.17 1.06
CA TRP A 126 16.68 12.33 1.50
C TRP A 126 17.31 13.44 0.64
N ILE A 127 17.39 14.65 1.19
CA ILE A 127 18.34 15.67 0.73
C ILE A 127 19.72 15.11 1.09
N LEU A 128 20.53 14.82 0.08
CA LEU A 128 21.98 14.70 0.28
C LEU A 128 22.54 16.06 0.66
#